data_AF-A0A8B8C1E2-F1
#
_entry.id   AF-A0A8B8C1E2-F1
#
_cell.length_a   1.000
_cell.length_b   1.000
_cell.length_c   1.000
_cell.angle_alpha   90.00
_cell.angle_beta   90.00
_cell.angle_gamma   90.00
#
_symmetry.space_group_name_H-M   'P 1'
#
loop_
_entity.id
_entity.type
_entity.pdbx_description
1 polymer ?
#
loop_
_entity_poly.entity_id
_entity_poly.type
_entity_poly.pdbx_seq_one_letter_code
_entity_poly.pdbx_strand_id
1 'polypeptide(L)'
;MDTGSCREGFRLNGSDEDKLMWVKDIRVIWNRSQWLVDNFHYYTMVLCDCSETPPGYVLLQIQLSHLNHPSLLSACEKYKDVHLISSSKFRMLIGSALYHLNCTMHGPCLLTEEHGMEYDIAFGLSSDFWPPPALGWIDRCQSWPASTVVADIVRSGCHFVAIGKKGNDTNTEWRISFSTAERKLVYLMNHTQFLTYGLLKLFLKEIINKDLSEEETVLSSYHMKTAVFWVIQQNTIPCWNPQNLLTGFWVCFKLLLKWLYEGVCPNFFIPENNMFLHKMHYGAQYTLFNRLFDFYEKGIMVVLECPSIGLYIMDYLYSLVFNPSLSLRTNHMLISEAEFDEGLFVNILKNDVLVHFEDNVRPTEYIKKVEKLLRVPLSKYQVLMLQRLTVTALHTTVFHLKSQCTDTLSSNKKMYIFDKLYCNMLKIAAKFGVISDMLFIAMHFYSTCRYTEAISVLSATKVKLRKPGLIYYRNWDPESYTEAVGGQSWSTKMREAVAGDVVLYTHLFYILELTLEQEYSSKLKMEILCIPPFIMLHMLEFLCYQHVDAIKAIAALNDLKDVVFKDDRIPYVFKDISWNILGTCEQIYGDRFAALFYYLQSCREVKQNRIHLASAKRILDICAVHLR
;
A
#
# COMPACT_ATOMS: atom_id res chain seq x y z
N MET A 1 -3.44 8.28 -2.31
CA MET A 1 -2.37 7.92 -3.26
C MET A 1 -1.18 7.43 -2.48
N ASP A 2 -0.66 6.24 -2.76
CA ASP A 2 0.57 5.77 -2.12
C ASP A 2 1.80 6.55 -2.63
N THR A 3 2.69 6.85 -1.71
CA THR A 3 3.96 7.58 -1.86
C THR A 3 5.04 6.91 -1.00
N GLY A 4 6.21 7.52 -0.87
CA GLY A 4 7.31 6.98 -0.05
C GLY A 4 8.15 5.91 -0.74
N SER A 5 9.14 5.39 0.00
CA SER A 5 10.19 4.50 -0.50
C SER A 5 9.64 3.19 -1.03
N CYS A 6 8.65 2.61 -0.35
CA CYS A 6 8.00 1.38 -0.79
C CYS A 6 7.32 1.57 -2.15
N ARG A 7 6.64 2.71 -2.36
CA ARG A 7 5.99 2.99 -3.65
C ARG A 7 7.00 3.28 -4.76
N GLU A 8 8.14 3.88 -4.42
CA GLU A 8 9.25 4.13 -5.35
C GLU A 8 9.96 2.84 -5.79
N GLY A 9 9.83 1.75 -5.01
CA GLY A 9 10.34 0.41 -5.36
C GLY A 9 11.34 -0.18 -4.37
N PHE A 10 11.65 0.50 -3.26
CA PHE A 10 12.57 -0.03 -2.25
C PHE A 10 11.87 -1.01 -1.31
N ARG A 11 12.60 -2.06 -0.92
CA ARG A 11 12.21 -3.01 0.14
C ARG A 11 13.31 -3.12 1.19
N LEU A 12 13.98 -2.00 1.46
CA LEU A 12 15.04 -1.91 2.48
C LEU A 12 14.40 -1.90 3.87
N ASN A 13 15.10 -2.43 4.88
CA ASN A 13 14.61 -2.37 6.26
C ASN A 13 14.38 -0.90 6.68
N GLY A 14 13.19 -0.60 7.21
CA GLY A 14 12.73 0.76 7.52
C GLY A 14 12.39 1.63 6.29
N SER A 15 12.04 1.02 5.15
CA SER A 15 11.38 1.73 4.05
C SER A 15 9.99 2.17 4.50
N ASP A 16 9.68 3.44 4.30
CA ASP A 16 8.40 4.07 4.65
C ASP A 16 7.28 3.72 3.65
N GLU A 17 6.07 3.62 4.20
CA GLU A 17 4.82 3.55 3.46
C GLU A 17 3.99 4.79 3.71
N ASP A 18 4.08 5.74 2.79
CA ASP A 18 3.39 7.01 2.91
C ASP A 18 2.12 7.01 2.08
N LYS A 19 1.11 7.75 2.52
CA LYS A 19 -0.09 8.04 1.73
C LYS A 19 -0.31 9.55 1.67
N LEU A 20 -0.59 10.06 0.47
CA LEU A 20 -1.13 11.40 0.26
C LEU A 20 -2.62 11.30 -0.05
N MET A 21 -3.44 11.88 0.83
CA MET A 21 -4.89 12.00 0.66
C MET A 21 -5.27 13.47 0.41
N TRP A 22 -6.27 13.72 -0.43
CA TRP A 22 -6.76 15.06 -0.69
C TRP A 22 -8.28 15.10 -0.86
N VAL A 23 -8.86 16.28 -0.64
CA VAL A 23 -10.30 16.50 -0.78
C VAL A 23 -10.67 16.49 -2.26
N LYS A 24 -11.50 15.53 -2.68
CA LYS A 24 -11.85 15.31 -4.09
C LYS A 24 -12.68 16.44 -4.69
N ASP A 25 -13.49 17.13 -3.89
CA ASP A 25 -14.43 18.16 -4.37
C ASP A 25 -13.84 19.57 -4.36
N ILE A 26 -12.54 19.70 -4.05
CA ILE A 26 -11.83 20.98 -4.01
C ILE A 26 -10.70 20.96 -5.04
N ARG A 27 -10.58 22.06 -5.79
CA ARG A 27 -9.49 22.25 -6.74
C ARG A 27 -8.80 23.60 -6.51
N VAL A 28 -7.47 23.57 -6.47
CA VAL A 28 -6.64 24.76 -6.34
C VAL A 28 -6.26 25.27 -7.74
N ILE A 29 -6.44 26.56 -7.96
CA ILE A 29 -6.05 27.29 -9.17
C ILE A 29 -5.04 28.38 -8.87
N TRP A 30 -4.24 28.75 -9.86
CA TRP A 30 -3.18 29.75 -9.76
C TRP A 30 -3.61 31.13 -10.22
N ASN A 31 -4.60 31.21 -11.11
CA ASN A 31 -5.18 32.46 -11.58
C ASN A 31 -6.67 32.28 -11.89
N ARG A 32 -7.41 33.40 -11.98
CA ARG A 32 -8.86 33.36 -12.22
C ARG A 32 -9.24 32.94 -13.63
N SER A 33 -8.37 33.07 -14.63
CA SER A 33 -8.69 32.63 -16.00
C SER A 33 -8.76 31.11 -16.12
N GLN A 34 -8.11 30.36 -15.21
CA GLN A 34 -8.25 28.90 -15.09
C GLN A 34 -9.64 28.44 -14.64
N TRP A 35 -10.51 29.34 -14.18
CA TRP A 35 -11.91 29.03 -13.85
C TRP A 35 -12.68 28.56 -15.08
N LEU A 36 -12.45 29.17 -16.25
CA LEU A 36 -13.30 29.06 -17.44
C LEU A 36 -13.21 27.72 -18.18
N VAL A 37 -12.63 26.68 -17.58
CA VAL A 37 -12.51 25.35 -18.20
C VAL A 37 -13.76 24.52 -17.85
N ASP A 38 -14.39 23.91 -18.86
CA ASP A 38 -15.75 23.34 -18.87
C ASP A 38 -16.07 22.22 -17.85
N ASN A 39 -15.18 21.88 -16.91
CA ASN A 39 -15.39 20.81 -15.91
C ASN A 39 -15.37 21.30 -14.44
N PHE A 40 -15.24 22.61 -14.19
CA PHE A 40 -15.08 23.12 -12.81
C PHE A 40 -16.39 23.44 -12.06
N HIS A 41 -17.56 23.30 -12.68
CA HIS A 41 -18.85 23.61 -12.03
C HIS A 41 -19.20 22.70 -10.83
N TYR A 42 -18.52 21.56 -10.69
CA TYR A 42 -18.73 20.61 -9.59
C TYR A 42 -17.75 20.80 -8.43
N TYR A 43 -16.75 21.67 -8.58
CA TYR A 43 -15.69 21.84 -7.59
C TYR A 43 -15.80 23.15 -6.82
N THR A 44 -15.44 23.10 -5.55
CA THR A 44 -15.11 24.32 -4.80
C THR A 44 -13.71 24.77 -5.23
N MET A 45 -13.62 26.01 -5.72
CA MET A 45 -12.38 26.59 -6.22
C MET A 45 -11.63 27.34 -5.12
N VAL A 46 -10.32 27.08 -5.01
CA VAL A 46 -9.42 27.74 -4.07
C VAL A 46 -8.32 28.43 -4.87
N LEU A 47 -8.15 29.74 -4.68
CA LEU A 47 -7.13 30.52 -5.37
C LEU A 47 -5.82 30.48 -4.59
N CYS A 48 -4.76 30.11 -5.28
CA CYS A 48 -3.40 30.10 -4.76
C CYS A 48 -2.79 31.50 -4.82
N ASP A 49 -2.08 31.88 -3.76
CA ASP A 49 -1.30 33.11 -3.68
C ASP A 49 0.11 32.80 -3.18
N CYS A 50 1.11 33.21 -3.96
CA CYS A 50 2.52 33.01 -3.64
C CYS A 50 3.29 34.34 -3.50
N SER A 51 2.62 35.50 -3.45
CA SER A 51 3.32 36.79 -3.43
C SER A 51 3.95 37.14 -2.08
N GLU A 52 3.36 36.67 -0.98
CA GLU A 52 3.80 36.96 0.39
C GLU A 52 4.44 35.75 1.08
N THR A 53 4.72 34.67 0.34
CA THR A 53 5.25 33.42 0.90
C THR A 53 6.64 33.09 0.38
N PRO A 54 7.44 32.35 1.15
CA PRO A 54 8.73 31.86 0.68
C PRO A 54 8.58 30.84 -0.45
N PRO A 55 9.61 30.67 -1.31
CA PRO A 55 9.57 29.70 -2.40
C PRO A 55 9.19 28.29 -1.92
N GLY A 56 8.26 27.65 -2.64
CA GLY A 56 7.73 26.33 -2.29
C GLY A 56 6.55 26.34 -1.30
N TYR A 57 6.18 27.50 -0.77
CA TYR A 57 5.02 27.70 0.09
C TYR A 57 4.02 28.66 -0.54
N VAL A 58 2.75 28.52 -0.19
CA VAL A 58 1.64 29.32 -0.73
C VAL A 58 0.58 29.59 0.34
N LEU A 59 -0.21 30.64 0.14
CA LEU A 59 -1.48 30.87 0.82
C LEU A 59 -2.62 30.39 -0.07
N LEU A 60 -3.65 29.84 0.55
CA LEU A 60 -4.81 29.31 -0.15
C LEU A 60 -6.04 30.15 0.18
N GLN A 61 -6.44 31.00 -0.76
CA GLN A 61 -7.57 31.91 -0.65
C GLN A 61 -8.87 31.25 -1.10
N ILE A 62 -9.96 31.48 -0.37
CA ILE A 62 -11.26 30.92 -0.67
C ILE A 62 -12.34 31.98 -0.71
N GLN A 63 -13.28 31.85 -1.66
CA GLN A 63 -14.50 32.65 -1.68
C GLN A 63 -15.60 31.89 -0.93
N LEU A 64 -15.96 32.40 0.25
CA LEU A 64 -16.94 31.74 1.13
C LEU A 64 -18.33 31.55 0.49
N SER A 65 -18.71 32.42 -0.46
CA SER A 65 -19.98 32.33 -1.19
C SER A 65 -20.13 31.07 -2.06
N HIS A 66 -19.03 30.36 -2.33
CA HIS A 66 -19.01 29.16 -3.18
C HIS A 66 -18.62 27.89 -2.41
N LEU A 67 -18.56 27.95 -1.07
CA LEU A 67 -18.13 26.83 -0.25
C LEU A 67 -19.29 25.92 0.14
N ASN A 68 -19.38 24.75 -0.48
CA ASN A 68 -20.39 23.74 -0.15
C ASN A 68 -19.96 22.78 0.99
N HIS A 69 -18.88 23.10 1.72
CA HIS A 69 -18.31 22.23 2.75
C HIS A 69 -18.31 22.89 4.14
N PRO A 70 -19.35 22.67 4.97
CA PRO A 70 -19.50 23.32 6.28
C PRO A 70 -18.30 23.10 7.21
N SER A 71 -17.70 21.90 7.17
CA SER A 71 -16.55 21.60 8.02
C SER A 71 -15.32 22.45 7.65
N LEU A 72 -15.09 22.72 6.35
CA LEU A 72 -13.91 23.48 5.92
C LEU A 72 -13.99 24.97 6.31
N LEU A 73 -15.20 25.51 6.53
CA LEU A 73 -15.39 26.86 7.07
C LEU A 73 -14.63 27.05 8.38
N SER A 74 -14.61 26.03 9.25
CA SER A 74 -13.92 26.10 10.53
C SER A 74 -12.39 26.18 10.40
N ALA A 75 -11.85 25.75 9.26
CA ALA A 75 -10.44 25.88 8.92
C ALA A 75 -10.10 27.22 8.25
N CYS A 76 -11.10 28.05 7.94
CA CYS A 76 -10.88 29.33 7.28
C CYS A 76 -10.58 30.44 8.30
N GLU A 77 -9.68 31.35 7.96
CA GLU A 77 -9.32 32.52 8.74
C GLU A 77 -9.40 33.77 7.87
N LYS A 78 -9.87 34.89 8.45
CA LYS A 78 -9.84 36.16 7.74
C LYS A 78 -8.43 36.73 7.82
N TYR A 79 -7.84 37.03 6.67
CA TYR A 79 -6.55 37.70 6.55
C TYR A 79 -6.70 38.87 5.58
N LYS A 80 -6.53 40.10 6.10
CA LYS A 80 -6.86 41.33 5.35
C LYS A 80 -8.32 41.25 4.85
N ASP A 81 -8.53 41.43 3.53
CA ASP A 81 -9.83 41.40 2.87
C ASP A 81 -10.19 40.04 2.25
N VAL A 82 -9.40 38.99 2.51
CA VAL A 82 -9.62 37.65 1.96
C VAL A 82 -9.78 36.60 3.07
N HIS A 83 -10.34 35.45 2.72
CA HIS A 83 -10.39 34.29 3.59
C HIS A 83 -9.34 33.28 3.15
N LEU A 84 -8.48 32.86 4.08
CA LEU A 84 -7.45 31.86 3.87
C LEU A 84 -7.86 30.54 4.51
N ILE A 85 -7.47 29.43 3.90
CA ILE A 85 -7.54 28.11 4.55
C ILE A 85 -6.30 27.96 5.41
N SER A 86 -6.47 27.94 6.73
CA SER A 86 -5.38 27.73 7.68
C SER A 86 -4.92 26.28 7.66
N SER A 87 -3.63 26.04 7.43
CA SER A 87 -3.07 24.68 7.39
C SER A 87 -3.10 24.01 8.76
N SER A 88 -2.91 24.76 9.85
CA SER A 88 -3.00 24.21 11.20
C SER A 88 -4.44 23.80 11.57
N LYS A 89 -5.42 24.68 11.30
CA LYS A 89 -6.83 24.37 11.55
C LYS A 89 -7.34 23.26 10.64
N PHE A 90 -6.89 23.21 9.39
CA PHE A 90 -7.17 22.10 8.50
C PHE A 90 -6.67 20.77 9.07
N ARG A 91 -5.43 20.72 9.56
CA ARG A 91 -4.90 19.51 10.23
C ARG A 91 -5.71 19.13 11.46
N MET A 92 -6.08 20.08 12.32
CA MET A 92 -6.91 19.82 13.50
C MET A 92 -8.29 19.26 13.12
N LEU A 93 -8.89 19.79 12.06
CA LEU A 93 -10.16 19.30 11.54
C LEU A 93 -10.05 17.85 11.06
N ILE A 94 -9.02 17.53 10.28
CA ILE A 94 -8.78 16.17 9.82
C ILE A 94 -8.47 15.23 10.99
N GLY A 95 -7.61 15.65 11.92
CA GLY A 95 -7.28 14.87 13.12
C GLY A 95 -8.50 14.57 13.99
N SER A 96 -9.41 15.55 14.17
CA SER A 96 -10.66 15.32 14.92
C SER A 96 -11.63 14.39 14.18
N ALA A 97 -11.76 14.52 12.86
CA ALA A 97 -12.59 13.61 12.05
C ALA A 97 -12.08 12.16 12.10
N LEU A 98 -10.76 11.97 12.24
CA LEU A 98 -10.09 10.67 12.24
C LEU A 98 -9.73 10.16 13.64
N TYR A 99 -10.18 10.82 14.71
CA TYR A 99 -9.87 10.46 16.09
C TYR A 99 -10.21 8.99 16.43
N HIS A 100 -11.26 8.44 15.80
CA HIS A 100 -11.68 7.05 15.97
C HIS A 100 -10.70 6.00 15.41
N LEU A 101 -9.66 6.42 14.69
CA LEU A 101 -8.65 5.55 14.08
C LEU A 101 -7.36 5.43 14.90
N ASN A 102 -7.31 5.94 16.14
CA ASN A 102 -6.11 5.95 16.98
C ASN A 102 -4.87 6.59 16.29
N CYS A 103 -5.09 7.56 15.40
CA CYS A 103 -3.99 8.27 14.74
C CYS A 103 -3.32 9.27 15.68
N THR A 104 -1.99 9.42 15.59
CA THR A 104 -1.24 10.47 16.28
C THR A 104 -0.69 11.48 15.28
N MET A 105 -0.55 12.75 15.69
CA MET A 105 0.01 13.79 14.82
C MET A 105 1.53 13.64 14.73
N HIS A 106 2.07 13.50 13.51
CA HIS A 106 3.50 13.43 13.23
C HIS A 106 3.88 14.44 12.11
N GLY A 107 4.29 15.64 12.51
CA GLY A 107 4.61 16.72 11.56
C GLY A 107 3.40 17.10 10.67
N PRO A 108 3.53 17.06 9.30
CA PRO A 108 2.40 17.28 8.39
C PRO A 108 1.44 16.08 8.29
N CYS A 109 1.83 14.93 8.84
CA CYS A 109 1.15 13.66 8.65
C CYS A 109 0.38 13.25 9.92
N LEU A 110 -0.58 12.36 9.72
CA LEU A 110 -1.12 11.50 10.77
C LEU A 110 -0.40 10.16 10.69
N LEU A 111 0.21 9.75 11.80
CA LEU A 111 0.74 8.40 11.97
C LEU A 111 -0.43 7.48 12.30
N THR A 112 -0.55 6.38 11.58
CA THR A 112 -1.53 5.33 11.86
C THR A 112 -0.90 3.96 11.67
N GLU A 113 -1.35 2.98 12.46
CA GLU A 113 -0.94 1.59 12.30
C GLU A 113 -2.10 0.82 11.65
N GLU A 114 -1.91 0.32 10.44
CA GLU A 114 -2.86 -0.61 9.79
C GLU A 114 -2.12 -1.92 9.48
N HIS A 115 -2.72 -3.08 9.75
CA HIS A 115 -2.10 -4.38 9.47
C HIS A 115 -0.72 -4.61 10.14
N GLY A 116 -0.42 -3.94 11.27
CA GLY A 116 0.88 -4.05 11.94
C GLY A 116 2.02 -3.27 11.27
N MET A 117 1.67 -2.32 10.39
CA MET A 117 2.59 -1.43 9.68
C MET A 117 2.23 0.02 9.99
N GLU A 118 3.24 0.83 10.31
CA GLU A 118 3.08 2.28 10.50
C GLU A 118 3.00 2.99 9.13
N TYR A 119 2.02 3.87 8.99
CA TYR A 119 1.80 4.70 7.81
C TYR A 119 1.82 6.18 8.19
N ASP A 120 2.52 6.97 7.40
CA ASP A 120 2.42 8.43 7.42
C ASP A 120 1.37 8.88 6.38
N ILE A 121 0.24 9.40 6.85
CA ILE A 121 -0.81 9.93 5.99
C ILE A 121 -0.75 11.46 5.97
N ALA A 122 -0.29 12.01 4.85
CA ALA A 122 -0.38 13.43 4.57
C ALA A 122 -1.76 13.79 4.00
N PHE A 123 -2.36 14.86 4.52
CA PHE A 123 -3.62 15.40 3.99
C PHE A 123 -3.38 16.73 3.28
N GLY A 124 -4.10 16.91 2.17
CA GLY A 124 -3.85 18.03 1.28
C GLY A 124 -4.99 18.41 0.35
N LEU A 125 -4.65 19.30 -0.58
CA LEU A 125 -5.49 19.71 -1.71
C LEU A 125 -4.75 19.42 -3.01
N SER A 126 -5.47 19.41 -4.14
CA SER A 126 -4.89 19.12 -5.46
C SER A 126 -5.15 20.26 -6.45
N SER A 127 -4.21 20.42 -7.40
CA SER A 127 -4.37 21.26 -8.59
C SER A 127 -4.05 20.41 -9.81
N ASP A 128 -4.88 20.55 -10.84
CA ASP A 128 -4.64 19.93 -12.15
C ASP A 128 -3.64 20.75 -13.00
N PHE A 129 -3.12 21.86 -12.46
CA PHE A 129 -2.22 22.77 -13.14
C PHE A 129 -0.82 22.76 -12.53
N TRP A 130 0.19 22.77 -13.39
CA TRP A 130 1.58 22.87 -12.95
C TRP A 130 1.86 24.22 -12.28
N PRO A 131 2.57 24.23 -11.14
CA PRO A 131 2.85 25.46 -10.38
C PRO A 131 3.67 26.48 -11.18
N PRO A 132 3.24 27.76 -11.27
CA PRO A 132 4.02 28.83 -11.86
C PRO A 132 5.46 28.95 -11.32
N PRO A 133 5.70 28.83 -9.99
CA PRO A 133 7.07 28.84 -9.45
C PRO A 133 7.98 27.71 -9.97
N ALA A 134 7.41 26.65 -10.56
CA ALA A 134 8.16 25.52 -11.11
C ALA A 134 8.20 25.51 -12.65
N LEU A 135 7.79 26.60 -13.33
CA LEU A 135 7.84 26.66 -14.80
C LEU A 135 9.27 26.54 -15.32
N GLY A 136 10.24 27.14 -14.63
CA GLY A 136 11.65 27.04 -15.02
C GLY A 136 12.21 25.62 -15.02
N TRP A 137 11.54 24.65 -14.37
CA TRP A 137 11.90 23.23 -14.49
C TRP A 137 11.68 22.70 -15.90
N ILE A 138 10.62 23.14 -16.58
CA ILE A 138 10.29 22.71 -17.96
C ILE A 138 11.43 23.13 -18.90
N ASP A 139 11.91 24.36 -18.76
CA ASP A 139 13.00 24.89 -19.59
C ASP A 139 14.34 24.18 -19.33
N ARG A 140 14.55 23.64 -18.12
CA ARG A 140 15.75 22.84 -17.78
C ARG A 140 15.70 21.42 -18.36
N CYS A 141 14.54 20.90 -18.73
CA CYS A 141 14.38 19.53 -19.23
C CYS A 141 14.74 19.40 -20.72
N GLN A 142 16.01 19.61 -21.05
CA GLN A 142 16.50 19.53 -22.43
C GLN A 142 16.71 18.08 -22.90
N SER A 143 17.36 17.25 -22.08
CA SER A 143 17.71 15.86 -22.41
C SER A 143 17.04 14.83 -21.49
N TRP A 144 16.78 15.20 -20.23
CA TRP A 144 16.10 14.35 -19.27
C TRP A 144 15.10 15.15 -18.40
N PRO A 145 13.89 14.62 -18.20
CA PRO A 145 13.31 13.45 -18.87
C PRO A 145 12.89 13.79 -20.32
N ALA A 146 12.46 12.78 -21.10
CA ALA A 146 11.92 13.01 -22.45
C ALA A 146 10.71 13.96 -22.42
N SER A 147 10.54 14.76 -23.47
CA SER A 147 9.49 15.80 -23.55
C SER A 147 8.06 15.26 -23.34
N THR A 148 7.80 14.02 -23.77
CA THR A 148 6.52 13.34 -23.53
C THR A 148 6.26 13.11 -22.05
N VAL A 149 7.31 12.81 -21.26
CA VAL A 149 7.21 12.65 -19.81
C VAL A 149 7.10 13.99 -19.12
N VAL A 150 7.82 15.02 -19.59
CA VAL A 150 7.64 16.40 -19.10
C VAL A 150 6.18 16.84 -19.24
N ALA A 151 5.59 16.66 -20.43
CA ALA A 151 4.19 16.97 -20.69
C ALA A 151 3.24 16.18 -19.78
N ASP A 152 3.51 14.90 -19.54
CA ASP A 152 2.69 14.07 -18.66
C ASP A 152 2.81 14.46 -17.17
N ILE A 153 3.99 14.91 -16.72
CA ILE A 153 4.19 15.48 -15.38
C ILE A 153 3.43 16.78 -15.25
N VAL A 154 3.60 17.72 -16.19
CA VAL A 154 2.93 19.03 -16.20
C VAL A 154 1.41 18.87 -16.19
N ARG A 155 0.87 17.95 -17.01
CA ARG A 155 -0.57 17.65 -17.07
C ARG A 155 -1.12 17.03 -15.78
N SER A 156 -0.26 16.47 -14.93
CA SER A 156 -0.68 15.91 -13.64
C SER A 156 -0.74 16.93 -12.50
N GLY A 157 -0.36 18.19 -12.78
CA GLY A 157 -0.38 19.28 -11.81
C GLY A 157 0.45 19.02 -10.55
N CYS A 158 -0.07 19.41 -9.39
CA CYS A 158 0.61 19.28 -8.10
C CYS A 158 -0.37 19.14 -6.93
N HIS A 159 0.18 18.93 -5.73
CA HIS A 159 -0.58 18.86 -4.48
C HIS A 159 -0.11 19.93 -3.50
N PHE A 160 -0.91 20.18 -2.47
CA PHE A 160 -0.61 21.11 -1.38
C PHE A 160 -0.78 20.40 -0.06
N VAL A 161 0.27 20.33 0.75
CA VAL A 161 0.26 19.67 2.06
C VAL A 161 0.12 20.74 3.14
N ALA A 162 -0.74 20.46 4.13
CA ALA A 162 -1.06 21.39 5.21
C ALA A 162 0.11 21.53 6.20
N ILE A 163 1.18 22.21 5.79
CA ILE A 163 2.33 22.53 6.63
C ILE A 163 2.95 23.85 6.22
N GLY A 164 2.96 24.78 7.19
CA GLY A 164 3.68 26.04 7.07
C GLY A 164 5.18 25.88 7.31
N LYS A 165 5.92 26.95 7.08
CA LYS A 165 7.36 27.02 7.31
C LYS A 165 7.68 26.93 8.81
N LYS A 166 8.63 26.05 9.19
CA LYS A 166 9.09 25.94 10.58
C LYS A 166 9.79 27.25 11.02
N GLY A 167 9.40 27.81 12.16
CA GLY A 167 10.09 28.93 12.82
C GLY A 167 9.35 30.28 12.80
N ASN A 168 8.30 30.43 12.00
CA ASN A 168 7.33 31.52 12.17
C ASN A 168 5.97 30.88 12.44
N ASP A 169 5.11 31.58 13.18
CA ASP A 169 3.73 31.22 13.53
C ASP A 169 2.78 31.19 12.30
N THR A 170 3.27 30.65 11.18
CA THR A 170 2.68 30.58 9.84
C THR A 170 1.72 29.41 9.75
N ASN A 171 0.74 29.43 10.65
CA ASN A 171 -0.35 28.47 10.73
C ASN A 171 -1.24 28.45 9.48
N THR A 172 -1.03 29.39 8.55
CA THR A 172 -1.82 29.59 7.33
C THR A 172 -1.15 29.11 6.04
N GLU A 173 0.17 28.86 6.05
CA GLU A 173 0.92 28.49 4.85
C GLU A 173 0.75 27.01 4.50
N TRP A 174 0.79 26.72 3.20
CA TRP A 174 0.74 25.38 2.63
C TRP A 174 1.99 25.12 1.80
N ARG A 175 2.54 23.90 1.86
CA ARG A 175 3.71 23.51 1.07
C ARG A 175 3.28 22.84 -0.23
N ILE A 176 3.85 23.28 -1.35
CA ILE A 176 3.66 22.61 -2.65
C ILE A 176 4.36 21.24 -2.60
N SER A 177 3.65 20.20 -3.02
CA SER A 177 4.14 18.82 -3.07
C SER A 177 4.18 18.30 -4.50
N PHE A 178 5.32 17.73 -4.85
CA PHE A 178 5.61 17.15 -6.16
C PHE A 178 5.66 15.61 -6.13
N SER A 179 5.11 14.95 -5.11
CA SER A 179 5.23 13.49 -4.93
C SER A 179 4.83 12.68 -6.17
N THR A 180 3.82 13.11 -6.93
CA THR A 180 3.42 12.46 -8.19
C THR A 180 4.48 12.61 -9.27
N ALA A 181 5.03 13.82 -9.43
CA ALA A 181 6.09 14.11 -10.40
C ALA A 181 7.38 13.35 -10.05
N GLU A 182 7.78 13.38 -8.78
CA GLU A 182 8.94 12.66 -8.26
C GLU A 182 8.84 11.17 -8.53
N ARG A 183 7.68 10.55 -8.24
CA ARG A 183 7.46 9.12 -8.51
C ARG A 183 7.63 8.79 -9.99
N LYS A 184 7.08 9.64 -10.88
CA LYS A 184 7.26 9.45 -12.34
C LYS A 184 8.73 9.52 -12.72
N LEU A 185 9.50 10.46 -12.16
CA LEU A 185 10.94 10.57 -12.41
C LEU A 185 11.73 9.38 -11.88
N VAL A 186 11.40 8.86 -10.70
CA VAL A 186 12.03 7.65 -10.14
C VAL A 186 11.78 6.45 -11.06
N TYR A 187 10.57 6.28 -11.59
CA TYR A 187 10.25 5.17 -12.50
C TYR A 187 10.94 5.28 -13.88
N LEU A 188 11.51 6.43 -14.23
CA LEU A 188 12.33 6.59 -15.43
C LEU A 188 13.79 6.26 -15.19
N MET A 189 14.23 6.14 -13.94
CA MET A 189 15.61 5.77 -13.64
C MET A 189 15.92 4.41 -14.24
N ASN A 190 17.05 4.29 -14.91
CA ASN A 190 17.59 2.98 -15.22
C ASN A 190 18.05 2.28 -13.94
N HIS A 191 18.37 0.98 -14.06
CA HIS A 191 18.71 0.17 -12.90
C HIS A 191 19.89 0.73 -12.10
N THR A 192 20.96 1.20 -12.77
CA THR A 192 22.13 1.77 -12.08
C THR A 192 21.79 3.07 -11.36
N GLN A 193 21.01 3.97 -11.96
CA GLN A 193 20.55 5.20 -11.31
C GLN A 193 19.72 4.92 -10.06
N PHE A 194 18.79 3.96 -10.15
CA PHE A 194 17.96 3.55 -9.02
C PHE A 194 18.79 2.90 -7.90
N LEU A 195 19.78 2.05 -8.25
CA LEU A 195 20.72 1.48 -7.28
C LEU A 195 21.61 2.55 -6.64
N THR A 196 22.08 3.56 -7.38
CA THR A 196 22.81 4.70 -6.79
C THR A 196 21.93 5.43 -5.77
N TYR A 197 20.64 5.63 -6.08
CA TYR A 197 19.70 6.22 -5.11
C TYR A 197 19.57 5.34 -3.85
N GLY A 198 19.38 4.02 -4.01
CA GLY A 198 19.32 3.09 -2.87
C GLY A 198 20.60 3.09 -2.04
N LEU A 199 21.76 3.12 -2.68
CA LEU A 199 23.08 3.17 -2.05
C LEU A 199 23.26 4.43 -1.20
N LEU A 200 22.86 5.59 -1.72
CA LEU A 200 22.86 6.85 -0.95
C LEU A 200 21.92 6.79 0.25
N LYS A 201 20.75 6.14 0.14
CA LYS A 201 19.82 5.98 1.27
C LYS A 201 20.40 5.09 2.37
N LEU A 202 21.03 3.97 2.00
CA LEU A 202 21.70 3.09 2.95
C LEU A 202 22.84 3.82 3.65
N PHE A 203 23.70 4.49 2.89
CA PHE A 203 24.80 5.29 3.45
C PHE A 203 24.30 6.40 4.38
N LEU A 204 23.24 7.10 3.98
CA LEU A 204 22.59 8.10 4.84
C LEU A 204 22.14 7.48 6.16
N LYS A 205 21.41 6.36 6.12
CA LYS A 205 20.83 5.74 7.32
C LYS A 205 21.90 5.12 8.22
N GLU A 206 22.82 4.35 7.65
CA GLU A 206 23.72 3.49 8.41
C GLU A 206 25.04 4.15 8.78
N ILE A 207 25.42 5.24 8.11
CA ILE A 207 26.69 5.94 8.33
C ILE A 207 26.47 7.39 8.76
N ILE A 208 25.72 8.18 7.97
CA ILE A 208 25.57 9.63 8.22
C ILE A 208 24.65 9.89 9.42
N ASN A 209 23.50 9.24 9.48
CA ASN A 209 22.52 9.42 10.55
C ASN A 209 22.67 8.38 11.67
N LYS A 210 23.74 7.58 11.61
CA LYS A 210 24.04 6.60 12.65
C LYS A 210 24.15 7.31 14.00
N ASP A 211 23.42 6.78 14.98
CA ASP A 211 23.38 7.24 16.37
C ASP A 211 22.92 8.70 16.56
N LEU A 212 22.30 9.32 15.54
CA LEU A 212 21.69 10.64 15.66
C LEU A 212 20.24 10.53 16.13
N SER A 213 19.84 11.43 17.02
CA SER A 213 18.43 11.65 17.33
C SER A 213 17.69 12.31 16.16
N GLU A 214 16.35 12.30 16.19
CA GLU A 214 15.55 13.00 15.18
C GLU A 214 15.83 14.51 15.11
N GLU A 215 16.14 15.13 16.25
CA GLU A 215 16.44 16.56 16.36
C GLU A 215 17.81 16.90 15.74
N GLU A 216 18.77 15.99 15.84
CA GLU A 216 20.11 16.12 15.24
C GLU A 216 20.12 15.74 13.75
N THR A 217 19.09 15.03 13.28
CA THR A 217 19.01 14.55 11.91
C THR A 217 18.63 15.67 10.93
N VAL A 218 19.65 16.22 10.25
CA VAL A 218 19.45 17.28 9.26
C VAL A 218 19.16 16.73 7.85
N LEU A 219 19.97 15.77 7.39
CA LEU A 219 19.83 15.15 6.07
C LEU A 219 18.77 14.05 6.09
N SER A 220 18.06 13.92 4.96
CA SER A 220 16.98 12.94 4.76
C SER A 220 17.07 12.27 3.40
N SER A 221 16.32 11.19 3.22
CA SER A 221 16.20 10.46 1.94
C SER A 221 15.76 11.36 0.77
N TYR A 222 15.03 12.45 1.06
CA TYR A 222 14.62 13.45 0.07
C TYR A 222 15.81 14.23 -0.52
N HIS A 223 16.82 14.53 0.30
CA HIS A 223 18.05 15.18 -0.17
C HIS A 223 18.85 14.24 -1.08
N MET A 224 18.90 12.94 -0.75
CA MET A 224 19.55 11.93 -1.59
C MET A 224 18.85 11.82 -2.95
N LYS A 225 17.51 11.76 -2.95
CA LYS A 225 16.70 11.72 -4.18
C LYS A 225 16.95 12.96 -5.06
N THR A 226 16.97 14.13 -4.43
CA THR A 226 17.21 15.41 -5.10
C THR A 226 18.60 15.47 -5.73
N ALA A 227 19.64 15.01 -5.01
CA ALA A 227 21.00 14.93 -5.56
C ALA A 227 21.06 14.04 -6.82
N VAL A 228 20.43 12.86 -6.78
CA VAL A 228 20.38 11.95 -7.94
C VAL A 228 19.66 12.61 -9.13
N PHE A 229 18.52 13.26 -8.91
CA PHE A 229 17.83 13.97 -9.99
C PHE A 229 18.68 15.06 -10.64
N TRP A 230 19.38 15.88 -9.83
CA TRP A 230 20.27 16.90 -10.37
C TRP A 230 21.43 16.30 -11.16
N VAL A 231 22.07 15.23 -10.67
CA VAL A 231 23.18 14.56 -11.37
C VAL A 231 22.71 13.92 -12.69
N ILE A 232 21.51 13.34 -12.73
CA ILE A 232 20.93 12.79 -13.96
C ILE A 232 20.62 13.92 -14.96
N GLN A 233 19.91 14.97 -14.53
CA GLN A 233 19.52 16.07 -15.43
C GLN A 233 20.73 16.82 -15.99
N GLN A 234 21.78 17.02 -15.19
CA GLN A 234 23.03 17.67 -15.62
C GLN A 234 23.92 16.77 -16.48
N ASN A 235 23.55 15.49 -16.64
CA ASN A 235 24.32 14.49 -17.37
C ASN A 235 25.80 14.42 -16.93
N THR A 236 26.05 14.55 -15.62
CA THR A 236 27.40 14.56 -15.05
C THR A 236 28.12 13.22 -15.24
N ILE A 237 27.35 12.15 -15.45
CA ILE A 237 27.86 10.79 -15.70
C ILE A 237 27.36 10.34 -17.08
N PRO A 238 28.25 10.24 -18.09
CA PRO A 238 27.85 9.93 -19.46
C PRO A 238 27.22 8.55 -19.64
N CYS A 239 27.59 7.57 -18.78
CA CYS A 239 27.11 6.20 -18.90
C CYS A 239 26.76 5.62 -17.52
N TRP A 240 25.47 5.41 -17.30
CA TRP A 240 24.94 4.74 -16.11
C TRP A 240 24.83 3.24 -16.38
N ASN A 241 25.86 2.50 -15.99
CA ASN A 241 25.91 1.04 -16.08
C ASN A 241 26.46 0.45 -14.77
N PRO A 242 26.32 -0.86 -14.52
CA PRO A 242 26.76 -1.47 -13.26
C PRO A 242 28.23 -1.21 -12.88
N GLN A 243 29.14 -1.06 -13.85
CA GLN A 243 30.56 -0.78 -13.60
C GLN A 243 30.78 0.64 -13.02
N ASN A 244 29.86 1.57 -13.31
CA ASN A 244 29.94 2.95 -12.85
C ASN A 244 29.05 3.24 -11.62
N LEU A 245 28.51 2.22 -10.95
CA LEU A 245 27.61 2.39 -9.81
C LEU A 245 28.23 3.23 -8.68
N LEU A 246 29.48 2.90 -8.29
CA LEU A 246 30.19 3.63 -7.24
C LEU A 246 30.56 5.06 -7.70
N THR A 247 30.91 5.26 -8.97
CA THR A 247 31.09 6.61 -9.54
C THR A 247 29.81 7.43 -9.41
N GLY A 248 28.64 6.81 -9.69
CA GLY A 248 27.31 7.37 -9.42
C GLY A 248 27.15 7.90 -8.01
N PHE A 249 27.41 7.03 -7.03
CA PHE A 249 27.38 7.38 -5.62
C PHE A 249 28.31 8.54 -5.29
N TRP A 250 29.57 8.47 -5.74
CA TRP A 250 30.61 9.44 -5.39
C TRP A 250 30.33 10.84 -5.94
N VAL A 251 29.82 10.94 -7.17
CA VAL A 251 29.41 12.22 -7.77
C VAL A 251 28.26 12.84 -6.98
N CYS A 252 27.25 12.05 -6.60
CA CYS A 252 26.15 12.53 -5.79
C CYS A 252 26.62 12.96 -4.39
N PHE A 253 27.51 12.19 -3.77
CA PHE A 253 28.09 12.52 -2.45
C PHE A 253 28.89 13.82 -2.48
N LYS A 254 29.72 14.03 -3.50
CA LYS A 254 30.44 15.29 -3.72
C LYS A 254 29.49 16.48 -3.93
N LEU A 255 28.39 16.28 -4.64
CA LEU A 255 27.37 17.31 -4.82
C LEU A 255 26.72 17.70 -3.48
N LEU A 256 26.40 16.72 -2.63
CA LEU A 256 25.88 16.96 -1.28
C LEU A 256 26.89 17.74 -0.42
N LEU A 257 28.17 17.36 -0.45
CA LEU A 257 29.23 18.09 0.23
C LEU A 257 29.36 19.53 -0.24
N LYS A 258 29.28 19.77 -1.55
CA LYS A 258 29.28 21.13 -2.13
C LYS A 258 28.10 21.94 -1.60
N TRP A 259 26.89 21.38 -1.63
CA TRP A 259 25.69 22.04 -1.11
C TRP A 259 25.81 22.37 0.38
N LEU A 260 26.41 21.47 1.16
CA LEU A 260 26.66 21.70 2.58
C LEU A 260 27.67 22.81 2.82
N TYR A 261 28.75 22.83 2.05
CA TYR A 261 29.73 23.91 2.12
C TYR A 261 29.10 25.27 1.81
N GLU A 262 28.30 25.34 0.74
CA GLU A 262 27.64 26.57 0.29
C GLU A 262 26.41 26.95 1.14
N GLY A 263 25.88 26.03 1.95
CA GLY A 263 24.63 26.22 2.69
C GLY A 263 23.38 26.23 1.80
N VAL A 264 23.46 25.66 0.60
CA VAL A 264 22.41 25.69 -0.43
C VAL A 264 22.11 24.29 -0.95
N CYS A 265 20.92 23.77 -0.64
CA CYS A 265 20.38 22.57 -1.27
C CYS A 265 19.13 22.92 -2.09
N PRO A 266 19.25 23.12 -3.42
CA PRO A 266 18.15 23.56 -4.25
C PRO A 266 17.13 22.45 -4.48
N ASN A 267 15.85 22.73 -4.24
CA ASN A 267 14.78 21.81 -4.62
C ASN A 267 14.80 21.56 -6.14
N PHE A 268 14.54 20.33 -6.56
CA PHE A 268 14.66 19.93 -7.96
C PHE A 268 13.68 20.66 -8.91
N PHE A 269 12.46 20.97 -8.45
CA PHE A 269 11.45 21.64 -9.26
C PHE A 269 11.50 23.17 -9.10
N ILE A 270 11.73 23.66 -7.87
CA ILE A 270 11.80 25.09 -7.53
C ILE A 270 13.18 25.38 -6.89
N PRO A 271 14.26 25.64 -7.66
CA PRO A 271 15.60 25.79 -7.11
C PRO A 271 15.75 26.90 -6.05
N GLU A 272 14.92 27.94 -6.14
CA GLU A 272 14.85 29.05 -5.18
C GLU A 272 14.39 28.58 -3.80
N ASN A 273 13.71 27.44 -3.71
CA ASN A 273 13.39 26.79 -2.45
C ASN A 273 14.61 26.00 -1.94
N ASN A 274 15.49 26.68 -1.20
CA ASN A 274 16.63 26.08 -0.53
C ASN A 274 16.17 25.24 0.68
N MET A 275 16.32 23.92 0.57
CA MET A 275 15.84 22.95 1.56
C MET A 275 16.65 22.94 2.86
N PHE A 276 17.81 23.60 2.91
CA PHE A 276 18.64 23.72 4.11
C PHE A 276 18.24 24.86 5.05
N LEU A 277 17.52 25.89 4.56
CA LEU A 277 17.30 27.17 5.26
C LEU A 277 16.81 27.10 6.71
N HIS A 278 16.11 26.03 7.13
CA HIS A 278 15.53 25.93 8.48
C HIS A 278 16.17 24.88 9.39
N LYS A 279 16.79 23.87 8.81
CA LYS A 279 17.41 22.79 9.59
C LYS A 279 18.92 22.97 9.72
N MET A 280 19.53 23.74 8.82
CA MET A 280 20.97 24.02 8.82
C MET A 280 21.26 25.39 9.44
N HIS A 281 21.33 25.44 10.77
CA HIS A 281 21.96 26.56 11.46
C HIS A 281 23.49 26.44 11.37
N TYR A 282 24.22 27.55 11.51
CA TYR A 282 25.68 27.61 11.32
C TYR A 282 26.46 26.48 12.05
N GLY A 283 26.10 26.21 13.31
CA GLY A 283 26.72 25.12 14.08
C GLY A 283 26.43 23.73 13.52
N ALA A 284 25.18 23.44 13.12
CA ALA A 284 24.79 22.16 12.55
C ALA A 284 25.45 21.94 11.17
N GLN A 285 25.53 23.00 10.36
CA GLN A 285 26.21 22.97 9.07
C GLN A 285 27.70 22.66 9.21
N TYR A 286 28.41 23.36 10.10
CA TYR A 286 29.84 23.14 10.35
C TYR A 286 30.12 21.70 10.80
N THR A 287 29.37 21.22 11.81
CA THR A 287 29.52 19.86 12.34
C THR A 287 29.22 18.80 11.27
N LEU A 288 28.13 18.95 10.52
CA LEU A 288 27.75 17.96 9.50
C LEU A 288 28.71 17.99 8.30
N PHE A 289 29.17 19.17 7.88
CA PHE A 289 30.16 19.30 6.82
C PHE A 289 31.46 18.59 7.19
N ASN A 290 32.02 18.86 8.38
CA ASN A 290 33.25 18.20 8.82
C ASN A 290 33.09 16.68 8.88
N ARG A 291 31.98 16.18 9.44
CA ARG A 291 31.70 14.74 9.47
C ARG A 291 31.65 14.12 8.07
N LEU A 292 30.98 14.76 7.11
CA LEU A 292 30.94 14.27 5.73
C LEU A 292 32.28 14.42 5.01
N PHE A 293 33.07 15.43 5.36
CA PHE A 293 34.40 15.64 4.83
C PHE A 293 35.37 14.56 5.33
N ASP A 294 35.28 14.13 6.59
CA ASP A 294 36.05 12.99 7.11
C ASP A 294 35.75 11.71 6.31
N PHE A 295 34.48 11.45 5.98
CA PHE A 295 34.10 10.34 5.10
C PHE A 295 34.61 10.53 3.66
N TYR A 296 34.67 11.76 3.17
CA TYR A 296 35.26 12.07 1.87
C TYR A 296 36.76 11.74 1.83
N GLU A 297 37.50 12.08 2.88
CA GLU A 297 38.95 11.81 2.98
C GLU A 297 39.27 10.32 3.01
N LYS A 298 38.38 9.49 3.58
CA LYS A 298 38.48 8.01 3.50
C LYS A 298 38.33 7.46 2.08
N GLY A 299 37.80 8.25 1.15
CA GLY A 299 37.57 7.85 -0.23
C GLY A 299 36.35 6.94 -0.42
N ILE A 300 36.17 6.48 -1.65
CA ILE A 300 34.95 5.76 -2.09
C ILE A 300 34.71 4.44 -1.34
N MET A 301 35.76 3.86 -0.77
CA MET A 301 35.70 2.60 -0.02
C MET A 301 34.95 2.74 1.31
N VAL A 302 34.65 3.97 1.76
CA VAL A 302 33.79 4.23 2.93
C VAL A 302 32.40 3.58 2.79
N VAL A 303 31.96 3.31 1.56
CA VAL A 303 30.74 2.55 1.28
C VAL A 303 30.76 1.16 1.93
N LEU A 304 31.93 0.53 2.07
CA LEU A 304 32.07 -0.76 2.75
C LEU A 304 31.86 -0.69 4.26
N GLU A 305 31.93 0.51 4.86
CA GLU A 305 31.61 0.67 6.28
C GLU A 305 30.10 0.51 6.53
N CYS A 306 29.24 0.58 5.50
CA CYS A 306 27.80 0.33 5.64
C CYS A 306 27.58 -1.14 5.99
N PRO A 307 27.00 -1.47 7.16
CA PRO A 307 26.75 -2.84 7.56
C PRO A 307 25.99 -3.65 6.52
N SER A 308 24.95 -3.09 5.90
CA SER A 308 24.18 -3.81 4.88
C SER A 308 25.07 -4.19 3.69
N ILE A 309 25.93 -3.28 3.23
CA ILE A 309 26.77 -3.48 2.04
C ILE A 309 27.97 -4.36 2.35
N GLY A 310 28.62 -4.12 3.49
CA GLY A 310 29.75 -4.90 3.97
C GLY A 310 29.37 -6.37 4.11
N LEU A 311 28.20 -6.67 4.67
CA LEU A 311 27.69 -8.04 4.77
C LEU A 311 27.53 -8.70 3.38
N TYR A 312 26.91 -8.01 2.42
CA TYR A 312 26.75 -8.55 1.06
C TYR A 312 28.08 -8.89 0.37
N ILE A 313 29.08 -8.02 0.53
CA ILE A 313 30.40 -8.23 -0.09
C ILE A 313 31.18 -9.32 0.64
N MET A 314 31.12 -9.36 1.97
CA MET A 314 31.82 -10.38 2.77
C MET A 314 31.23 -11.77 2.52
N ASP A 315 29.91 -11.90 2.41
CA ASP A 315 29.26 -13.18 2.08
C ASP A 315 29.65 -13.67 0.69
N TYR A 316 29.70 -12.77 -0.30
CA TYR A 316 30.21 -13.08 -1.64
C TYR A 316 31.68 -13.53 -1.62
N LEU A 317 32.55 -12.81 -0.91
CA LEU A 317 33.97 -13.16 -0.81
C LEU A 317 34.17 -14.49 -0.07
N TYR A 318 33.39 -14.73 1.00
CA TYR A 318 33.43 -15.98 1.75
C TYR A 318 33.00 -17.16 0.90
N SER A 319 31.88 -17.06 0.18
CA SER A 319 31.42 -18.11 -0.75
C SER A 319 32.43 -18.41 -1.86
N LEU A 320 33.12 -17.38 -2.37
CA LEU A 320 34.14 -17.52 -3.42
C LEU A 320 35.42 -18.21 -2.92
N VAL A 321 35.82 -17.96 -1.66
CA VAL A 321 37.02 -18.57 -1.04
C VAL A 321 36.77 -20.01 -0.59
N PHE A 322 35.61 -20.29 0.01
CA PHE A 322 35.35 -21.60 0.64
C PHE A 322 34.61 -22.59 -0.26
N ASN A 323 34.00 -22.17 -1.37
CA ASN A 323 33.33 -23.06 -2.34
C ASN A 323 33.50 -22.63 -3.82
N PRO A 324 34.72 -22.75 -4.40
CA PRO A 324 35.01 -22.29 -5.77
C PRO A 324 34.22 -23.04 -6.87
N SER A 325 33.75 -24.25 -6.60
CA SER A 325 32.97 -25.05 -7.55
C SER A 325 31.49 -24.64 -7.66
N LEU A 326 30.96 -23.98 -6.63
CA LEU A 326 29.63 -23.35 -6.62
C LEU A 326 29.67 -21.97 -7.30
N SER A 327 30.79 -21.26 -7.22
CA SER A 327 30.92 -19.90 -7.77
C SER A 327 30.89 -19.84 -9.31
N LEU A 328 31.13 -20.95 -10.00
CA LEU A 328 31.11 -21.03 -11.48
C LEU A 328 29.78 -21.55 -12.06
N ARG A 329 28.87 -22.10 -11.25
CA ARG A 329 27.65 -22.78 -11.75
C ARG A 329 26.35 -21.98 -11.59
N THR A 330 26.29 -20.99 -10.72
CA THR A 330 25.09 -20.18 -10.53
C THR A 330 25.23 -18.85 -11.28
N ASN A 331 24.25 -18.54 -12.13
CA ASN A 331 23.85 -17.15 -12.35
C ASN A 331 23.44 -16.61 -10.97
N HIS A 332 24.40 -16.07 -10.21
CA HIS A 332 24.21 -15.67 -8.82
C HIS A 332 23.26 -14.48 -8.72
N MET A 333 21.95 -14.73 -8.68
CA MET A 333 21.13 -13.92 -7.80
C MET A 333 21.66 -14.20 -6.39
N LEU A 334 22.19 -13.16 -5.74
CA LEU A 334 22.69 -13.21 -4.35
C LEU A 334 21.57 -13.47 -3.32
N ILE A 335 20.33 -13.56 -3.79
CA ILE A 335 19.12 -13.94 -3.05
C ILE A 335 18.64 -15.29 -3.60
N SER A 336 18.17 -16.18 -2.72
CA SER A 336 17.62 -17.46 -3.17
C SER A 336 16.37 -17.25 -4.04
N GLU A 337 16.08 -18.19 -4.94
CA GLU A 337 14.85 -18.15 -5.74
C GLU A 337 13.60 -18.06 -4.86
N ALA A 338 13.63 -18.79 -3.73
CA ALA A 338 12.56 -18.83 -2.75
C ALA A 338 12.33 -17.46 -2.09
N GLU A 339 13.40 -16.80 -1.64
CA GLU A 339 13.35 -15.46 -1.03
C GLU A 339 12.88 -14.39 -2.03
N PHE A 340 13.35 -14.46 -3.28
CA PHE A 340 12.87 -13.56 -4.33
C PHE A 340 11.38 -13.76 -4.62
N ASP A 341 10.96 -15.02 -4.74
CA ASP A 341 9.57 -15.37 -5.03
C ASP A 341 8.63 -14.96 -3.90
N GLU A 342 9.01 -15.16 -2.64
CA GLU A 342 8.26 -14.65 -1.47
C GLU A 342 8.06 -13.14 -1.58
N GLY A 343 9.15 -12.39 -1.76
CA GLY A 343 9.08 -10.94 -1.92
C GLY A 343 8.19 -10.53 -3.09
N LEU A 344 8.27 -11.23 -4.22
CA LEU A 344 7.41 -10.99 -5.38
C LEU A 344 5.93 -11.24 -5.05
N PHE A 345 5.59 -12.40 -4.49
CA PHE A 345 4.20 -12.78 -4.22
C PHE A 345 3.55 -11.92 -3.13
N VAL A 346 4.30 -11.57 -2.08
CA VAL A 346 3.83 -10.60 -1.06
C VAL A 346 3.48 -9.28 -1.72
N ASN A 347 4.30 -8.78 -2.64
CA ASN A 347 4.02 -7.55 -3.38
C ASN A 347 2.80 -7.68 -4.31
N ILE A 348 2.64 -8.82 -5.00
CA ILE A 348 1.48 -9.08 -5.87
C ILE A 348 0.19 -9.09 -5.06
N LEU A 349 0.15 -9.80 -3.93
CA LEU A 349 -1.02 -9.91 -3.06
C LEU A 349 -1.34 -8.58 -2.36
N LYS A 350 -0.32 -7.85 -1.90
CA LYS A 350 -0.50 -6.52 -1.30
C LYS A 350 -1.14 -5.51 -2.25
N ASN A 351 -0.87 -5.61 -3.55
CA ASN A 351 -1.40 -4.71 -4.57
C ASN A 351 -2.65 -5.28 -5.29
N ASP A 352 -3.21 -6.40 -4.82
CA ASP A 352 -4.39 -7.07 -5.42
C ASP A 352 -5.73 -6.46 -4.98
N VAL A 353 -5.71 -5.50 -4.05
CA VAL A 353 -6.93 -4.82 -3.64
C VAL A 353 -7.37 -3.85 -4.73
N LEU A 354 -8.60 -4.04 -5.23
CA LEU A 354 -9.24 -3.09 -6.15
C LEU A 354 -9.66 -1.87 -5.33
N VAL A 355 -8.69 -0.99 -5.02
CA VAL A 355 -8.93 0.21 -4.21
C VAL A 355 -9.90 1.12 -4.94
N HIS A 356 -10.94 1.56 -4.23
CA HIS A 356 -12.01 2.43 -4.69
C HIS A 356 -12.93 1.81 -5.74
N PHE A 357 -13.92 1.05 -5.25
CA PHE A 357 -15.26 1.25 -5.79
C PHE A 357 -15.63 2.70 -5.50
N GLU A 358 -15.20 3.65 -6.35
CA GLU A 358 -16.03 4.84 -6.50
C GLU A 358 -17.45 4.32 -6.76
N ASP A 359 -18.45 4.93 -6.12
CA ASP A 359 -19.84 4.44 -6.00
C ASP A 359 -20.53 4.02 -7.32
N ASN A 360 -19.84 4.13 -8.47
CA ASN A 360 -20.31 3.89 -9.82
C ASN A 360 -19.52 2.84 -10.65
N VAL A 361 -18.37 2.31 -10.21
CA VAL A 361 -17.61 1.33 -11.03
C VAL A 361 -18.18 -0.08 -10.85
N ARG A 362 -18.84 -0.61 -11.88
CA ARG A 362 -19.35 -1.99 -11.86
C ARG A 362 -18.19 -2.99 -11.93
N PRO A 363 -18.24 -4.13 -11.20
CA PRO A 363 -17.22 -5.18 -11.29
C PRO A 363 -16.85 -5.62 -12.71
N THR A 364 -17.82 -5.58 -13.64
CA THR A 364 -17.63 -5.89 -15.06
C THR A 364 -16.71 -4.91 -15.80
N GLU A 365 -16.51 -3.70 -15.29
CA GLU A 365 -15.55 -2.73 -15.85
C GLU A 365 -14.10 -3.14 -15.59
N TYR A 366 -13.81 -3.85 -14.50
CA TYR A 366 -12.48 -4.40 -14.26
C TYR A 366 -12.10 -5.43 -15.32
N ILE A 367 -13.04 -6.28 -15.74
CA ILE A 367 -12.80 -7.23 -16.84
C ILE A 367 -12.44 -6.47 -18.14
N LYS A 368 -13.13 -5.37 -18.46
CA LYS A 368 -12.80 -4.53 -19.62
C LYS A 368 -11.43 -3.87 -19.50
N LYS A 369 -11.04 -3.44 -18.30
CA LYS A 369 -9.69 -2.87 -18.04
C LYS A 369 -8.62 -3.95 -18.23
N VAL A 370 -8.83 -5.15 -17.70
CA VAL A 370 -7.95 -6.31 -17.90
C VAL A 370 -7.80 -6.62 -19.39
N GLU A 371 -8.90 -6.69 -20.13
CA GLU A 371 -8.88 -6.96 -21.57
C GLU A 371 -8.05 -5.92 -22.34
N LYS A 372 -8.16 -4.63 -21.98
CA LYS A 372 -7.35 -3.57 -22.59
C LYS A 372 -5.86 -3.75 -22.25
N LEU A 373 -5.53 -4.08 -21.01
CA LEU A 373 -4.14 -4.26 -20.56
C LEU A 373 -3.47 -5.47 -21.23
N LEU A 374 -4.23 -6.53 -21.55
CA LEU A 374 -3.71 -7.68 -22.31
C LEU A 374 -3.22 -7.31 -23.73
N ARG A 375 -3.60 -6.14 -24.26
CA ARG A 375 -3.21 -5.67 -25.60
C ARG A 375 -1.96 -4.79 -25.60
N VAL A 376 -1.40 -4.51 -24.42
CA VAL A 376 -0.21 -3.67 -24.24
C VAL A 376 1.00 -4.58 -23.99
N PRO A 377 2.22 -4.26 -24.45
CA PRO A 377 3.41 -5.00 -24.06
C PRO A 377 3.64 -4.88 -22.54
N LEU A 378 3.64 -6.02 -21.84
CA LEU A 378 3.83 -6.10 -20.39
C LEU A 378 5.12 -6.84 -20.04
N SER A 379 5.78 -6.43 -18.97
CA SER A 379 6.88 -7.18 -18.37
C SER A 379 6.38 -8.48 -17.72
N LYS A 380 7.27 -9.44 -17.46
CA LYS A 380 6.91 -10.69 -16.78
C LYS A 380 6.23 -10.47 -15.42
N TYR A 381 6.65 -9.44 -14.69
CA TYR A 381 6.05 -9.04 -13.41
C TYR A 381 4.64 -8.46 -13.59
N GLN A 382 4.45 -7.62 -14.61
CA GLN A 382 3.15 -7.04 -14.93
C GLN A 382 2.15 -8.08 -15.42
N VAL A 383 2.61 -9.11 -16.15
CA VAL A 383 1.76 -10.24 -16.55
C VAL A 383 1.27 -11.01 -15.32
N LEU A 384 2.16 -11.28 -14.35
CA LEU A 384 1.78 -11.96 -13.11
C LEU A 384 0.79 -11.12 -12.28
N MET A 385 1.00 -9.79 -12.19
CA MET A 385 0.07 -8.88 -11.53
C MET A 385 -1.28 -8.85 -12.24
N LEU A 386 -1.29 -8.79 -13.58
CA LEU A 386 -2.53 -8.80 -14.36
C LEU A 386 -3.28 -10.13 -14.20
N GLN A 387 -2.56 -11.25 -14.13
CA GLN A 387 -3.13 -12.56 -13.81
C GLN A 387 -3.85 -12.51 -12.47
N ARG A 388 -3.22 -11.97 -11.41
CA ARG A 388 -3.82 -11.81 -10.08
C ARG A 388 -5.06 -10.89 -10.11
N LEU A 389 -4.96 -9.72 -10.72
CA LEU A 389 -6.09 -8.79 -10.87
C LEU A 389 -7.26 -9.41 -11.64
N THR A 390 -6.99 -10.29 -12.61
CA THR A 390 -8.02 -11.02 -13.35
C THR A 390 -8.80 -11.96 -12.43
N VAL A 391 -8.10 -12.68 -11.54
CA VAL A 391 -8.74 -13.56 -10.53
C VAL A 391 -9.69 -12.76 -9.64
N THR A 392 -9.23 -11.63 -9.11
CA THR A 392 -10.04 -10.74 -8.25
C THR A 392 -11.22 -10.13 -9.01
N ALA A 393 -11.04 -9.73 -10.27
CA ALA A 393 -12.12 -9.25 -11.12
C ALA A 393 -13.18 -10.34 -11.40
N LEU A 394 -12.77 -11.59 -11.58
CA LEU A 394 -13.68 -12.73 -11.78
C LEU A 394 -14.49 -13.01 -10.50
N HIS A 395 -13.83 -13.07 -9.33
CA HIS A 395 -14.51 -13.26 -8.05
C HIS A 395 -15.56 -12.17 -7.81
N THR A 396 -15.14 -10.90 -7.86
CA THR A 396 -16.04 -9.76 -7.61
C THR A 396 -17.21 -9.73 -8.60
N THR A 397 -16.98 -10.03 -9.87
CA THR A 397 -18.05 -10.10 -10.88
C THR A 397 -19.06 -11.20 -10.56
N VAL A 398 -18.60 -12.40 -10.18
CA VAL A 398 -19.51 -13.51 -9.85
C VAL A 398 -20.42 -13.16 -8.66
N PHE A 399 -19.84 -12.68 -7.56
CA PHE A 399 -20.62 -12.39 -6.35
C PHE A 399 -21.51 -11.15 -6.49
N HIS A 400 -21.11 -10.17 -7.31
CA HIS A 400 -21.96 -9.03 -7.67
C HIS A 400 -23.16 -9.42 -8.54
N LEU A 401 -22.95 -10.25 -9.57
CA LEU A 401 -24.06 -10.70 -10.42
C LEU A 401 -25.01 -11.63 -9.64
N LYS A 402 -24.48 -12.42 -8.70
CA LYS A 402 -25.28 -13.26 -7.82
C LYS A 402 -26.18 -12.42 -6.90
N SER A 403 -25.70 -11.33 -6.32
CA SER A 403 -26.52 -10.47 -5.45
C SER A 403 -27.63 -9.72 -6.20
N GLN A 404 -27.46 -9.46 -7.50
CA GLN A 404 -28.49 -8.85 -8.35
C GLN A 404 -29.56 -9.84 -8.84
N CYS A 405 -29.25 -11.13 -8.85
CA CYS A 405 -30.21 -12.17 -9.19
C CYS A 405 -31.15 -12.46 -8.00
N THR A 406 -32.03 -11.51 -7.68
CA THR A 406 -33.19 -11.75 -6.80
C THR A 406 -34.36 -12.33 -7.61
N ASP A 407 -35.38 -12.89 -6.93
CA ASP A 407 -36.52 -13.67 -7.45
C ASP A 407 -37.29 -13.09 -8.67
N THR A 408 -36.97 -11.86 -9.08
CA THR A 408 -37.57 -11.14 -10.20
C THR A 408 -37.05 -11.56 -11.59
N LEU A 409 -35.96 -12.34 -11.69
CA LEU A 409 -35.30 -12.69 -12.98
C LEU A 409 -35.47 -14.16 -13.43
N SER A 410 -36.72 -14.58 -13.69
CA SER A 410 -37.13 -15.41 -14.85
C SER A 410 -36.53 -16.83 -15.09
N SER A 411 -37.35 -17.87 -14.87
CA SER A 411 -37.23 -19.27 -15.35
C SER A 411 -35.98 -20.08 -14.94
N ASN A 412 -36.19 -21.32 -14.48
CA ASN A 412 -35.14 -22.27 -14.08
C ASN A 412 -34.01 -22.43 -15.12
N LYS A 413 -34.30 -22.26 -16.42
CA LYS A 413 -33.33 -22.38 -17.51
C LYS A 413 -32.27 -21.29 -17.50
N LYS A 414 -32.64 -20.02 -17.22
CA LYS A 414 -31.67 -18.92 -17.17
C LYS A 414 -30.79 -19.02 -15.93
N MET A 415 -31.38 -19.40 -14.79
CA MET A 415 -30.64 -19.59 -13.54
C MET A 415 -29.56 -20.67 -13.69
N TYR A 416 -29.86 -21.78 -14.38
CA TYR A 416 -28.86 -22.80 -14.71
C TYR A 416 -27.72 -22.28 -15.60
N ILE A 417 -28.02 -21.44 -16.61
CA ILE A 417 -27.01 -20.84 -17.49
C ILE A 417 -26.08 -19.93 -16.68
N PHE A 418 -26.63 -19.08 -15.80
CA PHE A 418 -25.85 -18.20 -14.95
C PHE A 418 -25.00 -19.00 -13.95
N ASP A 419 -25.55 -20.03 -13.31
CA ASP A 419 -24.80 -20.90 -12.40
C ASP A 419 -23.60 -21.55 -13.10
N LYS A 420 -23.80 -22.08 -14.31
CA LYS A 420 -22.71 -22.66 -15.11
C LYS A 420 -21.65 -21.63 -15.47
N LEU A 421 -22.06 -20.39 -15.80
CA LEU A 421 -21.14 -19.29 -16.07
C LEU A 421 -20.31 -18.95 -14.82
N TYR A 422 -20.96 -18.81 -13.66
CA TYR A 422 -20.30 -18.51 -12.39
C TYR A 422 -19.30 -19.59 -12.01
N CYS A 423 -19.70 -20.86 -12.09
CA CYS A 423 -18.81 -21.99 -11.86
C CYS A 423 -17.58 -21.95 -12.78
N ASN A 424 -17.75 -21.66 -14.07
CA ASN A 424 -16.63 -21.56 -15.00
C ASN A 424 -15.70 -20.40 -14.67
N MET A 425 -16.25 -19.23 -14.34
CA MET A 425 -15.46 -18.06 -13.93
C MET A 425 -14.64 -18.34 -12.68
N LEU A 426 -15.23 -18.94 -11.64
CA LEU A 426 -14.52 -19.28 -10.41
C LEU A 426 -13.47 -20.39 -10.64
N LYS A 427 -13.73 -21.37 -11.51
CA LYS A 427 -12.73 -22.38 -11.90
C LYS A 427 -11.54 -21.78 -12.65
N ILE A 428 -11.80 -20.81 -13.53
CA ILE A 428 -10.75 -20.04 -14.21
C ILE A 428 -9.95 -19.26 -13.16
N ALA A 429 -10.63 -18.57 -12.25
CA ALA A 429 -10.00 -17.81 -11.18
C ALA A 429 -9.07 -18.71 -10.33
N ALA A 430 -9.54 -19.86 -9.85
CA ALA A 430 -8.73 -20.83 -9.11
C ALA A 430 -7.56 -21.44 -9.93
N LYS A 431 -7.66 -21.50 -11.26
CA LYS A 431 -6.57 -21.98 -12.13
C LYS A 431 -5.44 -20.96 -12.28
N PHE A 432 -5.75 -19.68 -12.19
CA PHE A 432 -4.80 -18.58 -12.31
C PHE A 432 -4.44 -17.95 -10.96
N GLY A 433 -5.13 -18.34 -9.89
CA GLY A 433 -4.99 -17.78 -8.57
C GLY A 433 -3.98 -18.49 -7.67
N VAL A 434 -3.97 -18.08 -6.41
CA VAL A 434 -3.35 -18.77 -5.28
C VAL A 434 -4.25 -19.90 -4.79
N ILE A 435 -3.75 -20.76 -3.90
CA ILE A 435 -4.49 -21.92 -3.39
C ILE A 435 -5.83 -21.50 -2.74
N SER A 436 -5.84 -20.38 -2.00
CA SER A 436 -7.04 -19.90 -1.30
C SER A 436 -8.16 -19.45 -2.23
N ASP A 437 -7.91 -19.19 -3.52
CA ASP A 437 -8.98 -18.84 -4.47
C ASP A 437 -9.95 -20.01 -4.71
N MET A 438 -9.53 -21.25 -4.44
CA MET A 438 -10.42 -22.42 -4.48
C MET A 438 -11.58 -22.30 -3.48
N LEU A 439 -11.41 -21.54 -2.38
CA LEU A 439 -12.45 -21.35 -1.37
C LEU A 439 -13.64 -20.54 -1.89
N PHE A 440 -13.47 -19.71 -2.94
CA PHE A 440 -14.60 -19.01 -3.58
C PHE A 440 -15.52 -19.98 -4.33
N ILE A 441 -14.97 -21.07 -4.90
CA ILE A 441 -15.77 -22.15 -5.49
C ILE A 441 -16.56 -22.85 -4.38
N ALA A 442 -15.93 -23.16 -3.24
CA ALA A 442 -16.60 -23.78 -2.10
C ALA A 442 -17.73 -22.89 -1.54
N MET A 443 -17.50 -21.59 -1.37
CA MET A 443 -18.53 -20.62 -0.97
C MET A 443 -19.72 -20.60 -1.95
N HIS A 444 -19.43 -20.63 -3.26
CA HIS A 444 -20.47 -20.67 -4.28
C HIS A 444 -21.30 -21.96 -4.21
N PHE A 445 -20.67 -23.12 -4.04
CA PHE A 445 -21.35 -24.40 -3.88
C PHE A 445 -22.16 -24.47 -2.59
N TYR A 446 -21.60 -24.01 -1.47
CA TYR A 446 -22.32 -23.89 -0.20
C TYR A 446 -23.59 -23.03 -0.35
N SER A 447 -23.45 -21.82 -0.90
CA SER A 447 -24.56 -20.89 -1.11
C SER A 447 -25.52 -21.28 -2.26
N THR A 448 -25.33 -22.46 -2.87
CA THR A 448 -26.26 -23.08 -3.82
C THR A 448 -26.69 -24.47 -3.35
N CYS A 449 -26.49 -24.78 -2.07
CA CYS A 449 -26.84 -26.05 -1.40
C CYS A 449 -26.17 -27.30 -2.00
N ARG A 450 -25.05 -27.14 -2.73
CA ARG A 450 -24.24 -28.24 -3.29
C ARG A 450 -23.13 -28.63 -2.31
N TYR A 451 -23.54 -29.11 -1.14
CA TYR A 451 -22.64 -29.34 -0.01
C TYR A 451 -21.57 -30.41 -0.31
N THR A 452 -21.93 -31.47 -1.04
CA THR A 452 -21.00 -32.54 -1.44
C THR A 452 -19.87 -32.04 -2.35
N GLU A 453 -20.21 -31.18 -3.32
CA GLU A 453 -19.25 -30.57 -4.23
C GLU A 453 -18.38 -29.55 -3.49
N ALA A 454 -18.96 -28.77 -2.57
CA ALA A 454 -18.20 -27.88 -1.69
C ALA A 454 -17.16 -28.66 -0.87
N ILE A 455 -17.57 -29.75 -0.21
CA ILE A 455 -16.68 -30.62 0.59
C ILE A 455 -15.56 -31.21 -0.27
N SER A 456 -15.84 -31.60 -1.52
CA SER A 456 -14.82 -32.10 -2.44
C SER A 456 -13.75 -31.04 -2.74
N VAL A 457 -14.16 -29.80 -3.02
CA VAL A 457 -13.25 -28.68 -3.24
C VAL A 457 -12.46 -28.34 -1.98
N LEU A 458 -13.12 -28.31 -0.81
CA LEU A 458 -12.48 -28.04 0.47
C LEU A 458 -11.42 -29.10 0.79
N SER A 459 -11.72 -30.37 0.57
CA SER A 459 -10.77 -31.48 0.78
C SER A 459 -9.53 -31.32 -0.10
N ALA A 460 -9.72 -31.02 -1.39
CA ALA A 460 -8.60 -30.76 -2.30
C ALA A 460 -7.76 -29.53 -1.90
N THR A 461 -8.43 -28.48 -1.43
CA THR A 461 -7.78 -27.24 -0.95
C THR A 461 -6.97 -27.50 0.33
N LYS A 462 -7.54 -28.26 1.27
CA LYS A 462 -6.90 -28.66 2.55
C LYS A 462 -5.61 -29.44 2.31
N VAL A 463 -5.59 -30.33 1.32
CA VAL A 463 -4.37 -31.06 0.91
C VAL A 463 -3.30 -30.10 0.40
N LYS A 464 -3.65 -29.12 -0.43
CA LYS A 464 -2.69 -28.13 -0.95
C LYS A 464 -2.14 -27.22 0.16
N LEU A 465 -2.98 -26.74 1.07
CA LEU A 465 -2.59 -25.87 2.18
C LEU A 465 -1.74 -26.57 3.26
N ARG A 466 -1.67 -27.90 3.26
CA ARG A 466 -0.83 -28.70 4.17
C ARG A 466 0.53 -29.08 3.57
N LYS A 467 0.79 -28.74 2.31
CA LYS A 467 2.07 -29.09 1.67
C LYS A 467 3.24 -28.35 2.36
N PRO A 468 4.39 -29.03 2.57
CA PRO A 468 5.63 -28.36 2.96
C PRO A 468 6.01 -27.27 1.95
N GLY A 469 6.63 -26.19 2.44
CA GLY A 469 7.05 -25.06 1.59
C GLY A 469 5.92 -24.14 1.12
N LEU A 470 4.72 -24.17 1.72
CA LEU A 470 3.66 -23.20 1.43
C LEU A 470 4.11 -21.78 1.84
N ILE A 471 4.17 -20.85 0.88
CA ILE A 471 4.33 -19.43 1.15
C ILE A 471 2.98 -18.89 1.64
N TYR A 472 2.92 -18.57 2.93
CA TYR A 472 1.83 -17.85 3.57
C TYR A 472 2.34 -17.21 4.86
N TYR A 473 2.33 -15.87 4.93
CA TYR A 473 2.86 -15.11 6.07
C TYR A 473 4.28 -15.55 6.48
N ARG A 474 4.54 -15.81 7.77
CA ARG A 474 5.86 -16.14 8.32
C ARG A 474 5.96 -17.65 8.59
N ASN A 475 7.18 -18.14 8.80
CA ASN A 475 7.49 -19.51 9.22
C ASN A 475 7.24 -20.61 8.16
N TRP A 476 7.50 -20.31 6.88
CA TRP A 476 7.56 -21.33 5.83
C TRP A 476 9.01 -21.82 5.64
N ASP A 477 9.17 -23.00 5.04
CA ASP A 477 10.47 -23.61 4.77
C ASP A 477 10.91 -23.36 3.31
N PRO A 478 11.97 -22.54 3.09
CA PRO A 478 12.49 -22.25 1.75
C PRO A 478 13.03 -23.47 0.99
N GLU A 479 13.57 -24.46 1.71
CA GLU A 479 14.11 -25.68 1.10
C GLU A 479 12.98 -26.53 0.52
N SER A 480 11.95 -26.82 1.33
CA SER A 480 10.74 -27.52 0.87
C SER A 480 10.04 -26.81 -0.29
N TYR A 481 9.98 -25.47 -0.29
CA TYR A 481 9.42 -24.70 -1.41
C TYR A 481 10.22 -24.92 -2.69
N THR A 482 11.54 -24.81 -2.59
CA THR A 482 12.45 -24.98 -3.72
C THR A 482 12.38 -26.40 -4.28
N GLU A 483 12.29 -27.42 -3.41
CA GLU A 483 12.10 -28.81 -3.82
C GLU A 483 10.76 -29.01 -4.56
N ALA A 484 9.68 -28.40 -4.05
CA ALA A 484 8.34 -28.59 -4.60
C ALA A 484 8.13 -27.85 -5.94
N VAL A 485 8.62 -26.62 -6.07
CA VAL A 485 8.27 -25.73 -7.19
C VAL A 485 9.44 -24.93 -7.77
N GLY A 486 10.68 -25.20 -7.35
CA GLY A 486 11.88 -24.55 -7.88
C GLY A 486 12.03 -24.69 -9.40
N GLY A 487 12.51 -23.64 -10.05
CA GLY A 487 12.67 -23.54 -11.50
C GLY A 487 11.37 -23.44 -12.30
N GLN A 488 10.20 -23.58 -11.67
CA GLN A 488 8.91 -23.47 -12.37
C GLN A 488 8.53 -22.00 -12.63
N SER A 489 7.54 -21.79 -13.51
CA SER A 489 7.00 -20.45 -13.76
C SER A 489 6.33 -19.86 -12.51
N TRP A 490 6.41 -18.54 -12.33
CA TRP A 490 5.72 -17.84 -11.22
C TRP A 490 4.22 -18.12 -11.18
N SER A 491 3.57 -18.25 -12.34
CA SER A 491 2.16 -18.61 -12.41
C SER A 491 1.86 -20.01 -11.85
N THR A 492 2.78 -20.97 -12.01
CA THR A 492 2.63 -22.31 -11.43
C THR A 492 2.93 -22.30 -9.93
N LYS A 493 4.03 -21.67 -9.53
CA LYS A 493 4.40 -21.50 -8.12
C LYS A 493 3.27 -20.86 -7.31
N MET A 494 2.68 -19.78 -7.82
CA MET A 494 1.54 -19.10 -7.20
C MET A 494 0.34 -20.05 -6.97
N ARG A 495 0.02 -20.90 -7.96
CA ARG A 495 -1.11 -21.83 -7.88
C ARG A 495 -0.86 -23.02 -6.95
N GLU A 496 0.39 -23.47 -6.84
CA GLU A 496 0.71 -24.75 -6.17
C GLU A 496 1.35 -24.60 -4.80
N ALA A 497 1.93 -23.43 -4.47
CA ALA A 497 2.72 -23.22 -3.27
C ALA A 497 2.49 -21.86 -2.59
N VAL A 498 1.49 -21.06 -3.00
CA VAL A 498 1.19 -19.77 -2.37
C VAL A 498 -0.26 -19.75 -1.90
N ALA A 499 -0.49 -19.20 -0.71
CA ALA A 499 -1.82 -18.83 -0.23
C ALA A 499 -1.84 -17.34 0.16
N GLY A 500 -3.03 -16.74 0.10
CA GLY A 500 -3.30 -15.40 0.60
C GLY A 500 -4.61 -15.38 1.38
N ASP A 501 -4.85 -14.31 2.13
CA ASP A 501 -6.11 -14.13 2.83
C ASP A 501 -7.30 -14.12 1.86
N VAL A 502 -8.42 -14.63 2.33
CA VAL A 502 -9.70 -14.54 1.63
C VAL A 502 -10.26 -13.14 1.85
N VAL A 503 -10.15 -12.30 0.83
CA VAL A 503 -10.64 -10.92 0.86
C VAL A 503 -12.10 -10.85 0.39
N LEU A 504 -12.99 -10.42 1.29
CA LEU A 504 -14.43 -10.24 1.02
C LEU A 504 -14.78 -8.75 1.03
N TYR A 505 -15.32 -8.23 -0.07
CA TYR A 505 -15.76 -6.83 -0.13
C TYR A 505 -17.08 -6.63 0.62
N THR A 506 -17.15 -5.65 1.52
CA THR A 506 -18.29 -5.48 2.43
C THR A 506 -19.61 -5.11 1.75
N HIS A 507 -19.57 -4.60 0.51
CA HIS A 507 -20.74 -4.28 -0.30
C HIS A 507 -21.24 -5.45 -1.18
N LEU A 508 -20.54 -6.59 -1.19
CA LEU A 508 -20.94 -7.79 -1.94
C LEU A 508 -21.45 -8.87 -0.99
N PHE A 509 -22.42 -9.66 -1.44
CA PHE A 509 -22.92 -10.80 -0.68
C PHE A 509 -22.13 -12.07 -1.05
N TYR A 510 -21.60 -12.78 -0.05
CA TYR A 510 -20.85 -14.04 -0.24
C TYR A 510 -21.56 -15.23 0.40
N ILE A 511 -21.65 -15.23 1.73
CA ILE A 511 -22.33 -16.25 2.55
C ILE A 511 -23.13 -15.56 3.66
N LEU A 512 -24.21 -16.19 4.10
CA LEU A 512 -25.17 -15.58 5.04
C LEU A 512 -24.52 -15.29 6.40
N GLU A 513 -23.70 -16.23 6.87
CA GLU A 513 -23.13 -16.27 8.22
C GLU A 513 -22.22 -15.09 8.54
N LEU A 514 -21.69 -14.41 7.52
CA LEU A 514 -20.79 -13.25 7.66
C LEU A 514 -21.44 -11.90 7.32
N THR A 515 -22.75 -11.89 7.02
CA THR A 515 -23.46 -10.67 6.59
C THR A 515 -23.36 -9.56 7.64
N LEU A 516 -23.46 -9.92 8.93
CA LEU A 516 -23.42 -8.96 10.04
C LEU A 516 -22.04 -8.28 10.13
N GLU A 517 -20.97 -9.07 10.03
CA GLU A 517 -19.60 -8.59 10.04
C GLU A 517 -19.34 -7.64 8.86
N GLN A 518 -19.83 -7.98 7.67
CA GLN A 518 -19.73 -7.11 6.49
C GLN A 518 -20.48 -5.78 6.68
N GLU A 519 -21.70 -5.81 7.23
CA GLU A 519 -22.52 -4.63 7.44
C GLU A 519 -21.87 -3.65 8.44
N TYR A 520 -21.43 -4.15 9.60
CA TYR A 520 -20.82 -3.30 10.63
C TYR A 520 -19.43 -2.81 10.22
N SER A 521 -18.64 -3.64 9.53
CA SER A 521 -17.35 -3.23 8.97
C SER A 521 -17.54 -2.09 7.96
N SER A 522 -18.53 -2.21 7.06
CA SER A 522 -18.91 -1.14 6.10
C SER A 522 -19.34 0.16 6.79
N LYS A 523 -20.18 0.07 7.85
CA LYS A 523 -20.58 1.24 8.67
C LYS A 523 -19.38 1.95 9.29
N LEU A 524 -18.33 1.20 9.63
CA LEU A 524 -17.06 1.71 10.17
C LEU A 524 -16.03 2.03 9.09
N LYS A 525 -16.48 2.25 7.85
CA LYS A 525 -15.67 2.68 6.69
C LYS A 525 -14.55 1.70 6.34
N MET A 526 -14.73 0.42 6.65
CA MET A 526 -13.86 -0.66 6.19
C MET A 526 -14.53 -1.36 4.99
N GLU A 527 -13.85 -1.35 3.85
CA GLU A 527 -14.40 -1.82 2.57
C GLU A 527 -14.22 -3.33 2.34
N ILE A 528 -13.35 -3.97 3.14
CA ILE A 528 -12.99 -5.38 2.99
C ILE A 528 -12.91 -6.09 4.35
N LEU A 529 -13.20 -7.39 4.35
CA LEU A 529 -12.83 -8.32 5.40
C LEU A 529 -11.69 -9.21 4.89
N CYS A 530 -10.61 -9.34 5.66
CA CYS A 530 -9.49 -10.23 5.38
C CYS A 530 -9.57 -11.42 6.33
N ILE A 531 -9.81 -12.62 5.78
CA ILE A 531 -9.98 -13.85 6.55
C ILE A 531 -8.85 -14.82 6.22
N PRO A 532 -8.07 -15.31 7.19
CA PRO A 532 -7.06 -16.33 6.96
C PRO A 532 -7.65 -17.56 6.25
N PRO A 533 -6.98 -18.13 5.23
CA PRO A 533 -7.56 -19.18 4.41
C PRO A 533 -7.86 -20.46 5.20
N PHE A 534 -7.09 -20.75 6.25
CA PHE A 534 -7.34 -21.88 7.15
C PHE A 534 -8.65 -21.71 7.94
N ILE A 535 -8.92 -20.49 8.41
CA ILE A 535 -10.16 -20.16 9.14
C ILE A 535 -11.37 -20.29 8.22
N MET A 536 -11.30 -19.70 7.02
CA MET A 536 -12.38 -19.80 6.03
C MET A 536 -12.61 -21.26 5.59
N LEU A 537 -11.54 -22.04 5.39
CA LEU A 537 -11.64 -23.45 5.01
C LEU A 537 -12.41 -24.25 6.06
N HIS A 538 -12.02 -24.15 7.33
CA HIS A 538 -12.65 -24.93 8.40
C HIS A 538 -14.06 -24.45 8.73
N MET A 539 -14.35 -23.14 8.61
CA MET A 539 -15.71 -22.61 8.67
C MET A 539 -16.59 -23.26 7.60
N LEU A 540 -16.16 -23.27 6.33
CA LEU A 540 -16.94 -23.86 5.23
C LEU A 540 -17.06 -25.39 5.36
N GLU A 541 -16.03 -26.09 5.86
CA GLU A 541 -16.13 -27.52 6.16
C GLU A 541 -17.23 -27.78 7.19
N PHE A 542 -17.22 -27.06 8.31
CA PHE A 542 -18.24 -27.17 9.36
C PHE A 542 -19.64 -26.90 8.80
N LEU A 543 -19.83 -25.79 8.08
CA LEU A 543 -21.12 -25.40 7.52
C LEU A 543 -21.65 -26.42 6.51
N CYS A 544 -20.78 -26.99 5.66
CA CYS A 544 -21.22 -28.02 4.71
C CYS A 544 -21.55 -29.35 5.41
N TYR A 545 -20.73 -29.78 6.38
CA TYR A 545 -20.98 -31.03 7.08
C TYR A 545 -22.20 -30.98 8.00
N GLN A 546 -22.60 -29.82 8.52
CA GLN A 546 -23.87 -29.64 9.23
C GLN A 546 -25.08 -30.17 8.43
N HIS A 547 -25.03 -30.10 7.11
CA HIS A 547 -26.09 -30.58 6.22
C HIS A 547 -25.90 -32.01 5.70
N VAL A 548 -24.75 -32.64 5.94
CA VAL A 548 -24.36 -33.92 5.32
C VAL A 548 -24.02 -34.99 6.35
N ASP A 549 -23.25 -34.65 7.38
CA ASP A 549 -22.69 -35.57 8.37
C ASP A 549 -22.35 -34.83 9.68
N ALA A 550 -23.20 -35.01 10.70
CA ALA A 550 -23.06 -34.33 11.98
C ALA A 550 -21.76 -34.69 12.74
N ILE A 551 -21.25 -35.92 12.59
CA ILE A 551 -20.01 -36.34 13.25
C ILE A 551 -18.83 -35.59 12.64
N LYS A 552 -18.80 -35.48 11.31
CA LYS A 552 -17.77 -34.70 10.61
C LYS A 552 -17.92 -33.21 10.84
N ALA A 553 -19.14 -32.70 11.06
CA ALA A 553 -19.34 -31.31 11.44
C ALA A 553 -18.66 -31.00 12.78
N ILE A 554 -18.84 -31.86 13.79
CA ILE A 554 -18.16 -31.73 15.10
C ILE A 554 -16.65 -31.80 14.93
N ALA A 555 -16.15 -32.73 14.11
CA ALA A 555 -14.71 -32.82 13.83
C ALA A 555 -14.17 -31.54 13.17
N ALA A 556 -14.87 -30.98 12.18
CA ALA A 556 -14.48 -29.73 11.52
C ALA A 556 -14.51 -28.52 12.47
N LEU A 557 -15.47 -28.48 13.41
CA LEU A 557 -15.52 -27.45 14.46
C LEU A 557 -14.34 -27.56 15.43
N ASN A 558 -13.94 -28.77 15.80
CA ASN A 558 -12.75 -29.00 16.63
C ASN A 558 -11.46 -28.65 15.89
N ASP A 559 -11.36 -29.00 14.60
CA ASP A 559 -10.25 -28.55 13.74
C ASP A 559 -10.17 -27.01 13.73
N LEU A 560 -11.31 -26.31 13.58
CA LEU A 560 -11.35 -24.84 13.62
C LEU A 560 -10.88 -24.29 14.97
N LYS A 561 -11.29 -24.90 16.09
CA LYS A 561 -10.79 -24.55 17.43
C LYS A 561 -9.28 -24.69 17.49
N ASP A 562 -8.74 -25.83 17.09
CA ASP A 562 -7.31 -26.08 17.14
C ASP A 562 -6.54 -25.05 16.30
N VAL A 563 -7.06 -24.68 15.12
CA VAL A 563 -6.46 -23.63 14.29
C VAL A 563 -6.46 -22.28 14.99
N VAL A 564 -7.60 -21.83 15.54
CA VAL A 564 -7.69 -20.52 16.20
C VAL A 564 -6.78 -20.42 17.43
N PHE A 565 -6.62 -21.51 18.18
CA PHE A 565 -5.86 -21.49 19.43
C PHE A 565 -4.37 -21.77 19.27
N LYS A 566 -3.97 -22.65 18.34
CA LYS A 566 -2.64 -23.25 18.32
C LYS A 566 -1.85 -22.99 17.04
N ASP A 567 -2.51 -22.62 15.94
CA ASP A 567 -1.84 -22.47 14.65
C ASP A 567 -1.10 -21.14 14.57
N ASP A 568 0.22 -21.22 14.58
CA ASP A 568 1.14 -20.07 14.55
C ASP A 568 1.16 -19.36 13.20
N ARG A 569 0.59 -19.98 12.15
CA ARG A 569 0.43 -19.36 10.83
C ARG A 569 -0.66 -18.29 10.82
N ILE A 570 -1.59 -18.30 11.78
CA ILE A 570 -2.67 -17.31 11.83
C ILE A 570 -2.10 -15.95 12.26
N PRO A 571 -2.16 -14.91 11.40
CA PRO A 571 -1.63 -13.60 11.75
C PRO A 571 -2.34 -13.02 12.97
N TYR A 572 -1.57 -12.51 13.93
CA TYR A 572 -2.10 -11.84 15.13
C TYR A 572 -3.13 -10.75 14.79
N VAL A 573 -2.87 -9.98 13.73
CA VAL A 573 -3.74 -8.89 13.28
C VAL A 573 -5.14 -9.35 12.83
N PHE A 574 -5.33 -10.62 12.48
CA PHE A 574 -6.65 -11.16 12.06
C PHE A 574 -7.29 -12.08 13.10
N LYS A 575 -6.84 -12.01 14.35
CA LYS A 575 -7.48 -12.76 15.43
C LYS A 575 -8.91 -12.30 15.71
N ASP A 576 -9.24 -11.02 15.47
CA ASP A 576 -10.59 -10.49 15.67
C ASP A 576 -11.65 -11.30 14.90
N ILE A 577 -11.44 -11.50 13.61
CA ILE A 577 -12.35 -12.26 12.73
C ILE A 577 -12.23 -13.77 12.96
N SER A 578 -11.05 -14.27 13.32
CA SER A 578 -10.83 -15.69 13.60
C SER A 578 -11.68 -16.15 14.81
N TRP A 579 -11.66 -15.38 15.90
CA TRP A 579 -12.51 -15.64 17.07
C TRP A 579 -14.00 -15.45 16.77
N ASN A 580 -14.36 -14.42 16.00
CA ASN A 580 -15.77 -14.18 15.64
C ASN A 580 -16.33 -15.36 14.80
N ILE A 581 -15.57 -15.86 13.82
CA ILE A 581 -15.97 -17.00 13.00
C ILE A 581 -16.15 -18.27 13.85
N LEU A 582 -15.22 -18.53 14.77
CA LEU A 582 -15.35 -19.66 15.68
C LEU A 582 -16.60 -19.53 16.57
N GLY A 583 -16.85 -18.34 17.12
CA GLY A 583 -18.08 -18.05 17.86
C GLY A 583 -19.35 -18.26 17.03
N THR A 584 -19.33 -17.87 15.76
CA THR A 584 -20.44 -18.09 14.81
C THR A 584 -20.69 -19.58 14.59
N CYS A 585 -19.64 -20.38 14.43
CA CYS A 585 -19.78 -21.82 14.25
C CYS A 585 -20.29 -22.52 15.52
N GLU A 586 -19.83 -22.13 16.72
CA GLU A 586 -20.37 -22.63 18.00
C GLU A 586 -21.84 -22.30 18.19
N GLN A 587 -22.24 -21.07 17.84
CA GLN A 587 -23.62 -20.63 17.95
C GLN A 587 -24.53 -21.45 17.03
N ILE A 588 -24.08 -21.76 15.82
CA ILE A 588 -24.80 -22.63 14.87
C ILE A 588 -24.85 -24.07 15.38
N TYR A 589 -23.76 -24.57 15.98
CA TYR A 589 -23.72 -25.89 16.59
C TYR A 589 -24.67 -26.01 17.81
N GLY A 590 -24.87 -24.91 18.53
CA GLY A 590 -25.79 -24.81 19.66
C GLY A 590 -25.11 -24.50 21.01
N ASP A 591 -23.78 -24.42 21.08
CA ASP A 591 -23.06 -24.05 22.29
C ASP A 591 -22.96 -22.53 22.44
N ARG A 592 -24.00 -21.95 23.04
CA ARG A 592 -24.10 -20.51 23.24
C ARG A 592 -23.07 -19.97 24.24
N PHE A 593 -22.63 -20.77 25.21
CA PHE A 593 -21.64 -20.33 26.19
C PHE A 593 -20.25 -20.23 25.57
N ALA A 594 -19.87 -21.23 24.77
CA ALA A 594 -18.65 -21.17 23.98
C ALA A 594 -18.68 -20.00 22.99
N ALA A 595 -19.80 -19.83 22.26
CA ALA A 595 -19.98 -18.71 21.34
C ALA A 595 -19.79 -17.34 22.03
N LEU A 596 -20.42 -17.13 23.20
CA LEU A 596 -20.29 -15.92 23.99
C LEU A 596 -18.82 -15.64 24.36
N PHE A 597 -18.11 -16.67 24.83
CA PHE A 597 -16.69 -16.54 25.16
C PHE A 597 -15.86 -16.11 23.94
N TYR A 598 -16.08 -16.73 22.77
CA TYR A 598 -15.33 -16.41 21.56
C TYR A 598 -15.64 -15.01 21.01
N TYR A 599 -16.89 -14.55 21.06
CA TYR A 599 -17.20 -13.16 20.70
C TYR A 599 -16.55 -12.15 21.66
N LEU A 600 -16.45 -12.47 22.95
CA LEU A 600 -15.73 -11.63 23.91
C LEU A 600 -14.23 -11.56 23.61
N GLN A 601 -13.60 -12.67 23.20
CA GLN A 601 -12.20 -12.66 22.75
C GLN A 601 -12.04 -11.81 21.49
N SER A 602 -12.91 -11.99 20.49
CA SER A 602 -12.93 -11.16 19.27
C SER A 602 -12.94 -9.66 19.59
N CYS A 603 -13.73 -9.21 20.57
CA CYS A 603 -13.80 -7.81 20.97
C CYS A 603 -12.51 -7.26 21.63
N ARG A 604 -11.67 -8.14 22.19
CA ARG A 604 -10.41 -7.78 22.88
C ARG A 604 -9.21 -7.71 21.94
N GLU A 605 -9.29 -8.35 20.78
CA GLU A 605 -8.21 -8.37 19.80
C GLU A 605 -8.08 -7.03 19.06
N VAL A 606 -6.96 -6.90 18.32
CA VAL A 606 -6.76 -5.80 17.37
C VAL A 606 -7.85 -5.83 16.31
N LYS A 607 -8.54 -4.69 16.15
CA LYS A 607 -9.77 -4.56 15.35
C LYS A 607 -9.48 -4.34 13.87
N GLN A 608 -8.63 -5.18 13.27
CA GLN A 608 -8.19 -5.03 11.89
C GLN A 608 -9.36 -5.06 10.90
N ASN A 609 -10.35 -5.94 11.12
CA ASN A 609 -11.54 -6.02 10.26
C ASN A 609 -12.66 -5.07 10.69
N ARG A 610 -12.47 -4.33 11.80
CA ARG A 610 -13.45 -3.43 12.42
C ARG A 610 -14.81 -4.08 12.73
N ILE A 611 -14.81 -5.37 13.11
CA ILE A 611 -16.06 -6.13 13.36
C ILE A 611 -16.56 -6.11 14.82
N HIS A 612 -15.87 -5.41 15.72
CA HIS A 612 -16.19 -5.42 17.16
C HIS A 612 -17.66 -5.10 17.49
N LEU A 613 -18.33 -4.25 16.70
CA LEU A 613 -19.76 -3.97 16.86
C LEU A 613 -20.65 -5.15 16.42
N ALA A 614 -20.24 -5.93 15.41
CA ALA A 614 -20.92 -7.16 15.03
C ALA A 614 -20.77 -8.22 16.14
N SER A 615 -19.55 -8.40 16.66
CA SER A 615 -19.31 -9.30 17.81
C SER A 615 -20.15 -8.90 19.03
N ALA A 616 -20.22 -7.60 19.36
CA ALA A 616 -21.08 -7.10 20.43
C ALA A 616 -22.58 -7.35 20.18
N LYS A 617 -23.04 -7.19 18.94
CA LYS A 617 -24.43 -7.48 18.56
C LYS A 617 -24.76 -8.97 18.75
N ARG A 618 -23.86 -9.89 18.33
CA ARG A 618 -24.04 -11.34 18.55
C ARG A 618 -24.09 -11.70 20.03
N ILE A 619 -23.27 -11.06 20.87
CA ILE A 619 -23.31 -11.21 22.34
C ILE A 619 -24.69 -10.83 22.88
N LEU A 620 -25.21 -9.66 22.49
CA LEU A 620 -26.53 -9.19 22.92
C LEU A 620 -27.65 -10.12 22.47
N ASP A 621 -27.56 -10.66 21.25
CA ASP A 621 -28.57 -11.59 20.73
C ASP A 621 -28.58 -12.91 21.51
N ILE A 622 -27.42 -13.42 21.94
CA ILE A 622 -27.34 -14.59 22.83
C ILE A 622 -27.97 -14.27 24.20
N CYS A 623 -27.64 -13.14 24.81
CA CYS A 623 -28.14 -12.75 26.12
C CYS A 623 -29.65 -12.44 26.12
N ALA A 624 -30.18 -11.85 25.05
CA ALA A 624 -31.61 -11.50 24.94
C ALA A 624 -32.52 -12.74 24.93
N VAL A 625 -32.03 -13.89 24.47
CA VAL A 625 -32.76 -15.17 24.49
C VAL A 625 -32.82 -15.79 25.89
N HIS A 626 -32.08 -15.29 26.89
CA HIS A 626 -32.18 -15.72 28.29
C HIS A 626 -33.17 -14.89 29.13
N LEU A 627 -33.63 -13.74 28.62
CA LEU A 627 -34.60 -12.87 29.30
C LEU A 627 -36.05 -13.09 28.81
N ARG A 628 -36.26 -14.09 27.96
CA ARG A 628 -37.58 -14.64 27.57
C ARG A 628 -37.60 -16.11 27.96
#